data_AF-A0A517NHE5-F1
#
_entry.id   AF-A0A517NHE5-F1
#
_cell.length_a   1.000
_cell.length_b   1.000
_cell.length_c   1.000
_cell.angle_alpha   90.00
_cell.angle_beta   90.00
_cell.angle_gamma   90.00
#
_symmetry.space_group_name_H-M   'P 1'
#
loop_
_entity.id
_entity.type
_entity.pdbx_description
1 polymer ?
#
loop_
_entity_poly.entity_id
_entity_poly.type
_entity_poly.pdbx_seq_one_letter_code
_entity_poly.pdbx_strand_id
1 'polypeptide(L)'
;MTSALLWMMLVMHPVHETVAEVEWNPQTKRLEVALRLDVDDERWIADKMAARAEADGIPWDRSKTSTWAMAYLQPRFRAAPLPASGKSDSTRYHWIGHDQDGAHVWWYFEIEPADGKPVQWIDQRLLFDREPDFLHRILVLNQTQTPGSSKIKSPQRSDSASVPKSDSQRSTASRAADLTIGRSKFFLDGSDGPSRSGPSDSNHSNSPEPSTDDDDAPLPPTDL
;
A
#
# COMPACT_ATOMS: atom_id res chain seq x y z
N MET A 1 -20.51 -14.15 -39.26
CA MET A 1 -19.08 -13.83 -39.07
C MET A 1 -18.82 -12.74 -38.02
N THR A 2 -19.83 -12.04 -37.51
CA THR A 2 -19.68 -10.98 -36.49
C THR A 2 -19.40 -11.50 -35.07
N SER A 3 -19.82 -12.72 -34.72
CA SER A 3 -19.61 -13.27 -33.36
C SER A 3 -18.15 -13.56 -33.02
N ALA A 4 -17.30 -13.93 -33.99
CA ALA A 4 -15.89 -14.23 -33.72
C ALA A 4 -15.08 -12.97 -33.34
N LEU A 5 -15.47 -11.81 -33.87
CA LEU A 5 -14.80 -10.53 -33.58
C LEU A 5 -15.07 -10.07 -32.15
N LEU A 6 -16.30 -10.29 -31.64
CA LEU A 6 -16.67 -9.95 -30.27
C LEU A 6 -15.89 -10.78 -29.25
N TRP A 7 -15.64 -12.06 -29.54
CA TRP A 7 -14.84 -12.93 -28.69
C TRP A 7 -13.35 -12.55 -28.68
N MET A 8 -12.78 -12.11 -29.81
CA MET A 8 -11.39 -11.64 -29.83
C MET A 8 -11.19 -10.37 -28.98
N MET A 9 -12.16 -9.45 -28.95
CA MET A 9 -12.04 -8.24 -28.13
C MET A 9 -12.15 -8.52 -26.63
N LEU A 10 -12.84 -9.59 -26.22
CA LEU A 10 -12.94 -10.01 -24.81
C LEU A 10 -11.66 -10.65 -24.26
N VAL A 11 -10.70 -11.05 -25.11
CA VAL A 11 -9.48 -11.75 -24.67
C VAL A 11 -8.27 -10.81 -24.58
N MET A 12 -8.35 -9.59 -25.13
CA MET A 12 -7.27 -8.60 -25.08
C MET A 12 -7.51 -7.51 -24.03
N HIS A 13 -8.05 -7.86 -22.87
CA HIS A 13 -8.10 -6.89 -21.76
C HIS A 13 -6.67 -6.65 -21.26
N PRO A 14 -6.19 -5.39 -21.26
CA PRO A 14 -4.93 -5.04 -20.62
C PRO A 14 -4.97 -5.49 -19.17
N VAL A 15 -3.99 -6.29 -18.75
CA VAL A 15 -3.87 -6.68 -17.35
C VAL A 15 -3.19 -5.52 -16.62
N HIS A 16 -3.99 -4.73 -15.93
CA HIS A 16 -3.52 -3.68 -15.03
C HIS A 16 -2.93 -4.31 -13.78
N GLU A 17 -1.61 -4.54 -13.78
CA GLU A 17 -0.89 -5.12 -12.65
C GLU A 17 0.30 -4.27 -12.20
N THR A 18 0.46 -4.16 -10.88
CA THR A 18 1.70 -3.67 -10.27
C THR A 18 2.41 -4.84 -9.60
N VAL A 19 3.73 -4.85 -9.67
CA VAL A 19 4.55 -5.85 -8.95
C VAL A 19 5.46 -5.12 -7.99
N ALA A 20 5.38 -5.45 -6.71
CA ALA A 20 6.32 -4.95 -5.71
C ALA A 20 7.20 -6.10 -5.22
N GLU A 21 8.51 -5.96 -5.39
CA GLU A 21 9.49 -6.82 -4.74
C GLU A 21 9.94 -6.14 -3.46
N VAL A 22 9.89 -6.87 -2.34
CA VAL A 22 10.22 -6.32 -1.02
C VAL A 22 11.22 -7.19 -0.30
N GLU A 23 12.18 -6.54 0.35
CA GLU A 23 13.20 -7.19 1.16
C GLU A 23 13.46 -6.40 2.44
N TRP A 24 13.56 -7.11 3.57
CA TRP A 24 13.98 -6.47 4.82
C TRP A 24 15.51 -6.47 4.93
N ASN A 25 16.10 -5.28 5.04
CA ASN A 25 17.53 -5.13 5.31
C ASN A 25 17.78 -5.00 6.82
N PRO A 26 18.37 -6.03 7.48
CA PRO A 26 18.59 -6.02 8.93
C PRO A 26 19.68 -5.05 9.37
N GLN A 27 20.58 -4.63 8.48
CA GLN A 27 21.68 -3.72 8.79
C GLN A 27 21.17 -2.28 8.89
N THR A 28 20.38 -1.86 7.89
CA THR A 28 19.81 -0.51 7.84
C THR A 28 18.48 -0.39 8.61
N LYS A 29 17.86 -1.53 8.95
CA LYS A 29 16.52 -1.62 9.55
C LYS A 29 15.45 -0.97 8.67
N ARG A 30 15.54 -1.21 7.36
CA ARG A 30 14.62 -0.66 6.36
C ARG A 30 14.06 -1.77 5.49
N LEU A 31 12.83 -1.57 5.04
CA LEU A 31 12.22 -2.38 3.99
C LEU A 31 12.61 -1.76 2.65
N GLU A 32 13.39 -2.47 1.86
CA GLU A 32 13.74 -2.12 0.49
C GLU A 32 12.59 -2.55 -0.43
N VAL A 33 12.19 -1.67 -1.35
CA VAL A 33 11.07 -1.92 -2.27
C VAL A 33 11.45 -1.56 -3.70
N ALA A 34 11.24 -2.51 -4.61
CA ALA A 34 11.27 -2.29 -6.06
C ALA A 34 9.84 -2.46 -6.61
N LEU A 35 9.23 -1.36 -7.03
CA LEU A 35 7.86 -1.32 -7.53
C LEU A 35 7.84 -1.15 -9.05
N ARG A 36 7.36 -2.17 -9.77
CA ARG A 36 7.12 -2.15 -11.21
C ARG A 36 5.72 -1.62 -11.52
N LEU A 37 5.66 -0.66 -12.44
CA LEU A 37 4.45 -0.04 -12.98
C LEU A 37 4.50 -0.06 -14.52
N ASP A 38 3.35 0.05 -15.18
CA ASP A 38 3.31 0.40 -16.60
C ASP A 38 3.70 1.88 -16.81
N VAL A 39 4.37 2.19 -17.92
CA VAL A 39 4.76 3.56 -18.26
C VAL A 39 3.55 4.50 -18.38
N ASP A 40 2.42 4.00 -18.90
CA ASP A 40 1.20 4.80 -18.99
C ASP A 40 0.53 5.00 -17.62
N ASP A 41 0.76 4.10 -16.66
CA ASP A 41 0.35 4.28 -15.27
C ASP A 41 1.18 5.36 -14.58
N GLU A 42 2.49 5.36 -14.75
CA GLU A 42 3.34 6.43 -14.24
C GLU A 42 2.97 7.80 -14.83
N ARG A 43 2.76 7.88 -16.14
CA ARG A 43 2.35 9.13 -16.81
C ARG A 43 1.05 9.67 -16.22
N TRP A 44 0.06 8.81 -16.01
CA TRP A 44 -1.20 9.20 -15.39
C TRP A 44 -1.00 9.67 -13.94
N ILE A 45 -0.13 9.02 -13.16
CA ILE A 45 0.20 9.48 -11.80
C ILE A 45 0.81 10.87 -11.86
N ALA A 46 1.77 11.10 -12.77
CA ALA A 46 2.43 12.40 -12.93
C ALA A 46 1.40 13.49 -13.30
N ASP A 47 0.53 13.24 -14.27
CA ASP A 47 -0.49 14.20 -14.70
C ASP A 47 -1.51 14.49 -13.58
N LYS A 48 -1.90 13.46 -12.81
CA LYS A 48 -2.77 13.62 -11.63
C LYS A 48 -2.13 14.48 -10.54
N MET A 49 -0.84 14.26 -10.28
CA MET A 49 -0.10 15.03 -9.28
C MET A 49 0.15 16.46 -9.75
N ALA A 50 0.33 16.68 -11.06
CA ALA A 50 0.41 18.01 -11.67
C ALA A 50 -0.89 18.79 -11.47
N ALA A 51 -2.04 18.20 -11.80
CA ALA A 51 -3.35 18.82 -11.62
C ALA A 51 -3.63 19.18 -10.16
N ARG A 52 -3.19 18.33 -9.22
CA ARG A 52 -3.27 18.64 -7.78
C ARG A 52 -2.37 19.80 -7.39
N ALA A 53 -1.12 19.81 -7.83
CA ALA A 53 -0.18 20.88 -7.54
C ALA A 53 -0.68 22.23 -8.08
N GLU A 54 -1.25 22.24 -9.29
CA GLU A 54 -1.89 23.42 -9.88
C GLU A 54 -3.06 23.92 -9.03
N ALA A 55 -3.96 23.02 -8.61
CA ALA A 55 -5.09 23.38 -7.74
C ALA A 55 -4.64 23.96 -6.38
N ASP A 56 -3.51 23.50 -5.85
CA ASP A 56 -2.91 23.96 -4.60
C ASP A 56 -2.00 25.20 -4.79
N GLY A 57 -1.81 25.68 -6.02
CA GLY A 57 -0.90 26.80 -6.34
C GLY A 57 0.58 26.49 -6.14
N ILE A 58 0.96 25.21 -6.13
CA ILE A 58 2.32 24.72 -5.91
C ILE A 58 3.03 24.59 -7.27
N PRO A 59 4.25 25.14 -7.44
CA PRO A 59 5.02 24.95 -8.67
C PRO A 59 5.25 23.47 -8.99
N TRP A 60 4.82 23.05 -10.18
CA TRP A 60 4.99 21.69 -10.68
C TRP A 60 6.25 21.56 -11.54
N ASP A 61 7.01 20.48 -11.32
CA ASP A 61 8.17 20.13 -12.13
C ASP A 61 8.18 18.63 -12.41
N ARG A 62 7.92 18.26 -13.67
CA ARG A 62 7.88 16.85 -14.11
C ARG A 62 9.23 16.16 -13.93
N SER A 63 10.34 16.90 -13.99
CA SER A 63 11.69 16.33 -13.82
C SER A 63 11.98 15.88 -12.39
N LYS A 64 11.21 16.36 -11.41
CA LYS A 64 11.35 16.00 -9.98
C LYS A 64 10.52 14.77 -9.64
N THR A 65 10.78 13.65 -10.33
CA THR A 65 10.12 12.34 -10.12
C THR A 65 9.98 11.98 -8.66
N SER A 66 11.07 12.11 -7.89
CA SER A 66 11.10 11.77 -6.46
C SER A 66 10.03 12.49 -5.63
N THR A 67 9.73 13.75 -5.93
CA THR A 67 8.83 14.56 -5.12
C THR A 67 7.38 14.13 -5.33
N TRP A 68 6.93 14.06 -6.58
CA TRP A 68 5.55 13.71 -6.87
C TRP A 68 5.27 12.22 -6.71
N ALA A 69 6.25 11.36 -7.01
CA ALA A 69 6.11 9.91 -6.80
C ALA A 69 5.95 9.61 -5.32
N MET A 70 6.78 10.19 -4.44
CA MET A 70 6.64 10.00 -2.99
C MET A 70 5.32 10.57 -2.45
N ALA A 71 4.89 11.74 -2.92
CA ALA A 71 3.61 12.31 -2.52
C ALA A 71 2.41 11.43 -2.94
N TYR A 72 2.51 10.72 -4.08
CA TYR A 72 1.51 9.73 -4.48
C TYR A 72 1.58 8.44 -3.67
N LEU A 73 2.80 7.94 -3.44
CA LEU A 73 3.11 6.63 -2.88
C LEU A 73 2.83 6.52 -1.39
N GLN A 74 3.29 7.49 -0.57
CA GLN A 74 3.20 7.44 0.89
C GLN A 74 1.80 7.09 1.45
N PRO A 75 0.69 7.68 0.95
CA PRO A 75 -0.64 7.32 1.43
C PRO A 75 -1.17 5.99 0.87
N ARG A 76 -0.54 5.40 -0.15
CA ARG A 76 -1.05 4.26 -0.92
C ARG A 76 -0.24 2.97 -0.77
N PHE A 77 1.02 3.06 -0.38
CA PHE A 77 1.87 1.91 -0.10
C PHE A 77 2.36 2.02 1.34
N ARG A 78 1.78 1.23 2.25
CA ARG A 78 2.11 1.27 3.68
C ARG A 78 2.65 -0.07 4.13
N ALA A 79 3.75 -0.04 4.89
CA ALA A 79 4.30 -1.23 5.53
C ALA A 79 4.35 -1.12 7.08
N ALA A 80 3.76 -0.08 7.65
CA ALA A 80 3.75 0.18 9.08
C ALA A 80 2.31 0.21 9.63
N PRO A 81 2.09 -0.24 10.89
CA PRO A 81 0.83 -0.07 11.61
C PRO A 81 0.21 1.30 11.37
N LEU A 82 -1.12 1.37 11.25
CA LEU A 82 -1.78 2.67 11.34
C LEU A 82 -1.44 3.25 12.71
N PRO A 83 -1.00 4.51 12.79
CA PRO A 83 -0.79 5.12 14.09
C PRO A 83 -2.10 5.06 14.88
N ALA A 84 -2.00 4.87 16.20
CA ALA A 84 -3.16 5.01 17.06
C ALA A 84 -3.77 6.41 16.88
N SER A 85 -5.09 6.53 17.02
CA SER A 85 -5.78 7.82 16.88
C SER A 85 -5.08 8.91 17.69
N GLY A 86 -4.72 10.02 17.05
CA GLY A 86 -4.00 11.14 17.67
C GLY A 86 -2.47 11.01 17.74
N LYS A 87 -1.87 9.92 17.26
CA LYS A 87 -0.41 9.80 17.11
C LYS A 87 0.02 10.10 15.67
N SER A 88 1.15 10.79 15.53
CA SER A 88 1.78 11.02 14.23
C SER A 88 2.36 9.71 13.68
N ASP A 89 2.23 9.49 12.37
CA ASP A 89 2.93 8.41 11.67
C ASP A 89 4.40 8.79 11.55
N SER A 90 5.29 8.14 12.31
CA SER A 90 6.73 8.38 12.25
C SER A 90 7.45 7.52 11.23
N THR A 91 6.72 6.81 10.36
CA THR A 91 7.29 6.06 9.24
C THR A 91 7.94 7.02 8.24
N ARG A 92 9.20 6.75 7.88
CA ARG A 92 9.93 7.55 6.88
C ARG A 92 10.07 6.78 5.57
N TYR A 93 9.98 7.51 4.47
CA TYR A 93 10.17 6.98 3.11
C TYR A 93 11.39 7.64 2.49
N HIS A 94 12.24 6.84 1.88
CA HIS A 94 13.47 7.30 1.22
C HIS A 94 13.39 6.94 -0.25
N TRP A 95 13.38 7.94 -1.14
CA TRP A 95 13.46 7.70 -2.58
C TRP A 95 14.88 7.34 -2.96
N ILE A 96 15.06 6.22 -3.65
CA ILE A 96 16.37 5.77 -4.14
C ILE A 96 16.54 6.14 -5.60
N GLY A 97 15.53 5.88 -6.44
CA GLY A 97 15.61 6.17 -7.86
C GLY A 97 14.45 5.58 -8.64
N HIS A 98 14.53 5.70 -9.96
CA HIS A 98 13.67 4.96 -10.86
C HIS A 98 14.46 4.56 -12.10
N ASP A 99 14.00 3.51 -12.79
CA ASP A 99 14.54 3.06 -14.06
C ASP A 99 13.42 2.65 -15.00
N GLN A 100 13.58 2.88 -16.31
CA GLN A 100 12.59 2.51 -17.31
C GLN A 100 13.10 1.31 -18.12
N ASP A 101 12.33 0.22 -18.12
CA ASP A 101 12.62 -1.00 -18.85
C ASP A 101 11.45 -1.36 -19.79
N GLY A 102 11.63 -1.01 -21.07
CA GLY A 102 10.61 -1.22 -22.10
C GLY A 102 9.30 -0.48 -21.79
N ALA A 103 8.22 -1.25 -21.62
CA ALA A 103 6.88 -0.75 -21.28
C ALA A 103 6.67 -0.55 -19.78
N HIS A 104 7.69 -0.80 -18.96
CA HIS A 104 7.60 -0.71 -17.51
C HIS A 104 8.54 0.36 -16.95
N VAL A 105 8.16 0.88 -15.79
CA VAL A 105 9.05 1.68 -14.95
C VAL A 105 9.16 1.02 -13.59
N TRP A 106 10.37 1.02 -13.04
CA TRP A 106 10.68 0.57 -11.70
C TRP A 106 10.92 1.78 -10.80
N TRP A 107 10.24 1.81 -9.67
CA TRP A 107 10.49 2.77 -8.59
C TRP A 107 11.20 2.06 -7.45
N TYR A 108 12.30 2.65 -7.00
CA TYR A 108 13.11 2.14 -5.90
C TYR A 108 12.99 3.08 -4.71
N PHE A 109 12.56 2.54 -3.58
CA PHE A 109 12.42 3.30 -2.34
C PHE A 109 12.60 2.40 -1.12
N GLU A 110 12.92 3.02 0.01
CA GLU A 110 13.02 2.34 1.29
C GLU A 110 11.96 2.88 2.26
N ILE A 111 11.43 2.00 3.10
CA ILE A 111 10.56 2.35 4.22
C ILE A 111 11.29 2.07 5.52
N GLU A 112 11.40 3.09 6.36
CA GLU A 112 11.97 2.99 7.70
C GLU A 112 10.84 2.99 8.74
N PRO A 113 10.53 1.84 9.35
CA PRO A 113 9.50 1.75 10.37
C PRO A 113 9.91 2.50 11.63
N ALA A 114 8.92 3.10 12.30
CA ALA A 114 9.11 3.86 13.53
C ALA A 114 9.83 3.09 14.65
N ASP A 115 9.59 1.78 14.75
CA ASP A 115 10.13 0.90 15.79
C ASP A 115 11.42 0.19 15.37
N GLY A 116 11.87 0.39 14.13
CA GLY A 116 13.02 -0.29 13.54
C GLY A 116 12.89 -1.82 13.48
N LYS A 117 11.66 -2.36 13.61
CA LYS A 117 11.40 -3.80 13.53
C LYS A 117 11.01 -4.20 12.10
N PRO A 118 11.21 -5.47 11.72
CA PRO A 118 10.68 -5.99 10.47
C PRO A 118 9.18 -5.71 10.37
N VAL A 119 8.77 -5.22 9.22
CA VAL A 119 7.36 -4.93 8.94
C VAL A 119 6.57 -6.23 9.05
N GLN A 120 5.40 -6.17 9.69
CA GLN A 120 4.53 -7.33 9.82
C GLN A 120 3.51 -7.40 8.70
N TRP A 121 3.21 -6.28 8.04
CA TRP A 121 2.21 -6.25 7.00
C TRP A 121 2.48 -5.19 5.94
N ILE A 122 1.94 -5.40 4.74
CA ILE A 122 1.99 -4.43 3.63
C ILE A 122 0.56 -4.23 3.11
N ASP A 123 0.18 -2.97 2.90
CA ASP A 123 -1.07 -2.53 2.26
C ASP A 123 -0.71 -1.71 1.03
N GLN A 124 -1.16 -2.18 -0.12
CA GLN A 124 -0.90 -1.59 -1.42
C GLN A 124 -2.22 -1.22 -2.08
N ARG A 125 -2.40 0.08 -2.34
CA ARG A 125 -3.62 0.70 -2.89
C ARG A 125 -3.30 1.66 -4.03
N LEU A 126 -2.20 1.43 -4.73
CA LEU A 126 -1.82 2.22 -5.89
C LEU A 126 -2.91 2.07 -6.96
N LEU A 127 -3.18 3.12 -7.72
CA LEU A 127 -4.00 3.08 -8.94
C LEU A 127 -5.47 2.64 -8.79
N PHE A 128 -5.99 2.36 -7.58
CA PHE A 128 -7.44 2.16 -7.37
C PHE A 128 -8.30 3.39 -7.69
N ASP A 129 -7.67 4.55 -7.76
CA ASP A 129 -8.27 5.80 -8.21
C ASP A 129 -8.23 5.99 -9.74
N ARG A 130 -7.53 5.10 -10.46
CA ARG A 130 -7.56 4.98 -11.91
C ARG A 130 -8.48 3.84 -12.35
N GLU A 131 -8.27 2.65 -11.78
CA GLU A 131 -8.97 1.41 -12.09
C GLU A 131 -9.25 0.66 -10.78
N PRO A 132 -10.53 0.52 -10.36
CA PRO A 132 -10.88 -0.13 -9.09
C PRO A 132 -10.40 -1.59 -8.98
N ASP A 133 -10.27 -2.27 -10.11
CA ASP A 133 -9.90 -3.69 -10.20
C ASP A 133 -8.40 -3.93 -10.45
N PHE A 134 -7.56 -2.93 -10.19
CA PHE A 134 -6.10 -3.05 -10.33
C PHE A 134 -5.55 -4.23 -9.53
N LEU A 135 -4.70 -5.06 -10.15
CA LEU A 135 -4.08 -6.20 -9.47
C LEU A 135 -2.75 -5.79 -8.84
N HIS A 136 -2.57 -6.11 -7.56
CA HIS A 136 -1.32 -5.90 -6.85
C HIS A 136 -0.69 -7.24 -6.48
N ARG A 137 0.55 -7.45 -6.92
CA ARG A 137 1.37 -8.60 -6.56
C ARG A 137 2.54 -8.13 -5.71
N ILE A 138 2.73 -8.77 -4.56
CA ILE A 138 3.85 -8.50 -3.65
C ILE A 138 4.71 -9.76 -3.57
N LEU A 139 5.97 -9.64 -3.95
CA LEU A 139 6.99 -10.68 -3.88
C LEU A 139 7.89 -10.39 -2.69
N VAL A 140 7.86 -11.25 -1.68
CA VAL A 140 8.78 -11.13 -0.53
C VAL A 140 10.05 -11.92 -0.84
N LEU A 141 11.17 -11.21 -0.91
CA LEU A 141 12.47 -11.79 -1.20
C LEU A 141 13.10 -12.37 0.07
N ASN A 142 14.00 -13.35 -0.11
CA ASN A 142 14.82 -13.95 0.95
C ASN A 142 14.08 -14.51 2.18
N GLN A 143 12.77 -14.77 2.06
CA GLN A 143 12.07 -15.63 3.00
C GLN A 143 12.58 -17.06 2.85
N THR A 144 13.49 -17.45 3.73
CA THR A 144 13.72 -18.87 4.03
C THR A 144 12.38 -19.43 4.48
N GLN A 145 11.67 -20.11 3.57
CA GLN A 145 10.43 -20.79 3.93
C GLN A 145 10.78 -21.79 5.02
N THR A 146 10.46 -21.45 6.27
CA THR A 146 10.59 -22.41 7.37
C THR A 146 9.72 -23.59 7.00
N PRO A 147 10.29 -24.80 6.77
CA PRO A 147 9.51 -25.93 6.28
C PRO A 147 8.48 -26.33 7.34
N GLY A 148 7.24 -25.83 7.21
CA GLY A 148 6.12 -26.20 8.08
C GLY A 148 5.15 -25.09 8.53
N SER A 149 5.42 -23.80 8.32
CA SER A 149 4.62 -22.73 8.95
C SER A 149 3.62 -21.96 8.06
N SER A 150 3.59 -22.16 6.74
CA SER A 150 2.66 -21.40 5.88
C SER A 150 1.24 -21.98 5.87
N LYS A 151 0.46 -21.69 6.92
CA LYS A 151 -1.00 -21.57 6.78
C LYS A 151 -1.33 -20.11 6.47
N ILE A 152 -1.09 -19.70 5.21
CA ILE A 152 -1.50 -18.39 4.73
C ILE A 152 -3.03 -18.40 4.64
N LYS A 153 -3.68 -17.74 5.59
CA LYS A 153 -5.14 -17.57 5.60
C LYS A 153 -5.47 -16.39 4.68
N SER A 154 -5.72 -16.66 3.40
CA SER A 154 -6.29 -15.64 2.52
C SER A 154 -7.57 -15.11 3.16
N PRO A 155 -7.79 -13.78 3.24
CA PRO A 155 -9.08 -13.26 3.66
C PRO A 155 -10.14 -13.81 2.70
N GLN A 156 -11.05 -14.64 3.21
CA GLN A 156 -12.11 -15.20 2.38
C GLN A 156 -12.96 -14.04 1.85
N ARG A 157 -12.80 -13.76 0.56
CA ARG A 157 -13.79 -13.05 -0.22
C ARG A 157 -15.03 -13.95 -0.25
N SER A 158 -16.08 -13.55 0.45
CA SER A 158 -17.35 -14.25 0.50
C SER A 158 -18.10 -14.02 -0.80
N ASP A 159 -17.64 -14.59 -1.92
CA ASP A 159 -18.44 -14.70 -3.13
C ASP A 159 -18.09 -15.99 -3.88
N SER A 160 -19.15 -16.73 -4.20
CA SER A 160 -19.21 -18.12 -4.60
C SER A 160 -18.74 -18.37 -6.04
N ALA A 161 -17.81 -19.32 -6.24
CA ALA A 161 -17.83 -20.34 -7.32
C ALA A 161 -16.51 -21.16 -7.26
N SER A 162 -16.61 -22.44 -6.95
CA SER A 162 -15.50 -23.39 -6.83
C SER A 162 -15.04 -23.91 -8.21
N VAL A 163 -13.73 -23.82 -8.48
CA VAL A 163 -13.04 -24.48 -9.59
C VAL A 163 -12.00 -25.47 -9.01
N PRO A 164 -11.90 -26.72 -9.50
CA PRO A 164 -10.95 -27.70 -8.97
C PRO A 164 -9.50 -27.45 -9.44
N LYS A 165 -8.54 -27.66 -8.53
CA LYS A 165 -7.08 -27.55 -8.78
C LYS A 165 -6.48 -28.91 -9.16
N SER A 166 -5.57 -28.89 -10.13
CA SER A 166 -4.68 -30.00 -10.54
C SER A 166 -3.27 -29.81 -9.99
N ASP A 167 -2.62 -30.89 -9.54
CA ASP A 167 -1.27 -30.93 -8.96
C ASP A 167 -0.17 -31.28 -9.98
N SER A 168 0.94 -30.53 -9.97
CA SER A 168 2.35 -30.87 -10.36
C SER A 168 3.06 -29.58 -10.85
N GLN A 169 4.35 -29.30 -10.68
CA GLN A 169 5.58 -30.05 -10.39
C GLN A 169 6.64 -29.07 -9.80
N ARG A 170 7.65 -29.58 -9.08
CA ARG A 170 8.60 -28.80 -8.25
C ARG A 170 9.91 -28.49 -9.01
N SER A 171 10.29 -27.21 -9.09
CA SER A 171 11.60 -26.71 -9.56
C SER A 171 12.37 -26.04 -8.42
N THR A 172 13.69 -26.23 -8.36
CA THR A 172 14.63 -25.60 -7.42
C THR A 172 15.17 -24.29 -8.02
N ALA A 173 14.45 -23.20 -7.81
CA ALA A 173 14.92 -21.83 -8.00
C ALA A 173 14.66 -21.05 -6.71
N SER A 174 15.42 -19.98 -6.46
CA SER A 174 15.22 -19.07 -5.33
C SER A 174 13.73 -18.73 -5.23
N ARG A 175 13.11 -19.17 -4.14
CA ARG A 175 11.65 -19.38 -4.10
C ARG A 175 10.99 -18.12 -3.57
N ALA A 176 10.80 -17.14 -4.45
CA ALA A 176 9.91 -16.01 -4.16
C ALA A 176 8.51 -16.55 -3.82
N ALA A 177 7.93 -16.04 -2.73
CA ALA A 177 6.53 -16.28 -2.45
C ALA A 177 5.70 -15.35 -3.36
N ASP A 178 5.16 -15.89 -4.44
CA ASP A 178 4.22 -15.16 -5.30
C ASP A 178 2.82 -15.21 -4.71
N LEU A 179 2.26 -14.03 -4.42
CA LEU A 179 0.91 -13.90 -3.92
C LEU A 179 0.21 -12.74 -4.65
N THR A 180 -0.74 -13.08 -5.51
CA THR A 180 -1.66 -12.14 -6.16
C THR A 180 -2.83 -11.89 -5.22
N ILE A 181 -3.05 -10.63 -4.79
CA ILE A 181 -4.17 -10.33 -3.89
C ILE A 181 -4.88 -9.05 -4.28
N GLY A 182 -6.21 -9.11 -4.42
CA GLY A 182 -7.07 -7.92 -4.38
C GLY A 182 -7.10 -7.36 -2.97
N ARG A 183 -6.81 -6.05 -2.84
CA ARG A 183 -6.98 -5.19 -1.63
C ARG A 183 -6.84 -5.95 -0.30
N SER A 184 -5.62 -6.28 0.10
CA SER A 184 -5.37 -7.11 1.28
C SER A 184 -4.16 -6.67 2.10
N LYS A 185 -4.29 -6.80 3.42
CA LYS A 185 -3.16 -6.76 4.37
C LYS A 185 -2.45 -8.10 4.30
N PHE A 186 -1.20 -8.10 3.89
CA PHE A 186 -0.33 -9.27 3.98
C PHE A 186 0.25 -9.40 5.39
N PHE A 187 0.51 -10.59 5.93
CA PHE A 187 1.23 -10.77 7.20
C PHE A 187 2.55 -11.52 6.96
N LEU A 188 3.67 -10.91 7.35
CA LEU A 188 5.05 -11.40 7.10
C LEU A 188 5.52 -12.42 8.13
N ASP A 189 5.02 -12.32 9.36
CA ASP A 189 5.21 -13.32 10.40
C ASP A 189 3.93 -14.17 10.44
N GLY A 190 4.07 -15.50 10.48
CA GLY A 190 2.94 -16.42 10.61
C GLY A 190 2.23 -16.35 11.97
N SER A 191 2.41 -15.26 12.72
CA SER A 191 1.72 -15.00 13.96
C SER A 191 0.26 -14.69 13.65
N ASP A 192 -0.62 -15.60 14.10
CA ASP A 192 -2.06 -15.42 14.08
C ASP A 192 -2.40 -14.05 14.69
N GLY A 193 -2.91 -13.14 13.86
CA GLY A 193 -3.38 -11.84 14.34
C GLY A 193 -4.37 -12.01 15.49
N PRO A 194 -4.42 -11.08 16.47
CA PRO A 194 -5.25 -11.25 17.65
C PRO A 194 -6.71 -11.45 17.23
N SER A 195 -7.22 -12.65 17.49
CA SER A 195 -8.64 -12.97 17.37
C SER A 195 -9.39 -12.02 18.29
N ARG A 196 -10.14 -11.10 17.68
CA ARG A 196 -10.90 -10.08 18.40
C ARG A 196 -12.13 -10.74 19.03
N SER A 197 -11.93 -11.50 20.11
CA SER A 197 -12.99 -11.91 21.02
C SER A 197 -13.31 -10.71 21.91
N GLY A 198 -14.39 -10.00 21.60
CA GLY A 198 -14.89 -8.94 22.46
C GLY A 198 -15.52 -9.53 23.73
N PRO A 199 -15.25 -8.96 24.91
CA PRO A 199 -16.19 -9.02 26.01
C PRO A 199 -17.13 -7.81 25.92
N SER A 200 -18.42 -8.12 25.80
CA SER A 200 -19.48 -7.28 26.37
C SER A 200 -19.22 -7.17 27.85
N ASP A 201 -19.04 -5.96 28.37
CA ASP A 201 -19.37 -5.66 29.75
C ASP A 201 -19.83 -4.21 29.91
N SER A 202 -20.82 -4.12 30.78
CA SER A 202 -21.74 -3.05 31.10
C SER A 202 -21.19 -1.94 32.00
N ASN A 203 -21.90 -0.81 31.99
CA ASN A 203 -22.09 0.14 33.11
C ASN A 203 -20.87 0.89 33.66
N HIS A 204 -20.86 2.21 33.48
CA HIS A 204 -21.13 3.14 34.59
C HIS A 204 -21.32 4.58 34.09
N SER A 205 -22.51 5.13 34.38
CA SER A 205 -22.75 6.56 34.46
C SER A 205 -21.91 7.16 35.59
N ASN A 206 -21.26 8.29 35.33
CA ASN A 206 -21.03 9.32 36.33
C ASN A 206 -20.75 10.65 35.60
N SER A 207 -21.73 11.54 35.66
CA SER A 207 -21.53 12.98 35.45
C SER A 207 -20.69 13.54 36.61
N PRO A 208 -19.86 14.55 36.32
CA PRO A 208 -20.10 15.83 36.98
C PRO A 208 -19.92 17.03 36.03
N GLU A 209 -20.81 18.02 36.19
CA GLU A 209 -20.55 19.41 35.79
C GLU A 209 -19.34 19.97 36.56
N PRO A 210 -18.61 20.93 35.99
CA PRO A 210 -18.77 22.28 36.52
C PRO A 210 -18.71 23.42 35.48
N SER A 211 -19.47 24.46 35.80
CA SER A 211 -19.44 25.85 35.36
C SER A 211 -18.10 26.55 35.53
N THR A 212 -17.82 27.53 34.66
CA THR A 212 -17.31 28.91 34.92
C THR A 212 -17.00 29.52 33.55
N ASP A 213 -17.77 30.52 33.10
CA ASP A 213 -17.62 31.96 33.38
C ASP A 213 -16.48 32.59 32.56
N ASP A 214 -16.89 33.48 31.66
CA ASP A 214 -16.32 34.79 31.34
C ASP A 214 -14.79 34.96 31.41
N ASP A 215 -14.18 35.24 30.24
CA ASP A 215 -13.24 36.36 30.17
C ASP A 215 -13.14 36.90 28.74
N ASP A 216 -13.71 38.08 28.61
CA ASP A 216 -13.76 39.00 27.49
C ASP A 216 -12.38 39.68 27.37
N ALA A 217 -11.67 39.48 26.25
CA ALA A 217 -10.39 40.13 26.00
C ALA A 217 -10.51 41.13 24.82
N PRO A 218 -10.21 42.43 25.02
CA PRO A 218 -10.32 43.43 23.97
C PRO A 218 -9.18 43.33 22.94
N LEU A 219 -9.55 43.60 21.68
CA LEU A 219 -8.62 43.67 20.55
C LEU A 219 -7.72 44.93 20.62
N PRO A 220 -6.46 44.86 20.17
CA PRO A 220 -5.58 46.02 20.08
C PRO A 220 -5.97 46.93 18.90
N PRO A 221 -5.65 48.24 18.98
CA PRO A 221 -5.97 49.20 17.92
C PRO A 221 -5.14 48.99 16.66
N THR A 222 -5.81 49.04 15.51
CA THR A 222 -5.21 49.28 14.19
C THR A 222 -4.78 50.73 14.08
N ASP A 223 -3.48 50.97 13.96
CA ASP A 223 -2.94 52.25 13.49
C ASP A 223 -2.65 52.18 11.98
N LEU A 224 -2.99 53.30 11.34
CA LEU A 224 -2.84 53.67 9.92
C LEU A 224 -1.41 54.09 9.55
#